data_AF-A0A7K3Z191-F1
#
_entry.id   AF-A0A7K3Z191-F1
#
_cell.length_a   1.000
_cell.length_b   1.000
_cell.length_c   1.000
_cell.angle_alpha   90.00
_cell.angle_beta   90.00
_cell.angle_gamma   90.00
#
_symmetry.space_group_name_H-M   'P 1'
#
loop_
_entity.id
_entity.type
_entity.pdbx_description
1 polymer ?
#
loop_
_entity_poly.entity_id
_entity_poly.type
_entity_poly.pdbx_seq_one_letter_code
_entity_poly.pdbx_strand_id
1 'polypeptide(L)'
;PNCRHLSKKEGLQCLKPGGITYCVMARNETNEPNRLVSSAIGLAMPSDKAEYGYLSEHHAFGETEKKTGEYAEDLAATMLATTLGIKFDVNAAWQEREQIYKTSGKIIKTKNVCQSAEGNKDGLWTTTLAAAVFI
;
A
#
# COMPACT_ATOMS: atom_id res chain seq x y z
N PRO A 1 -15.64 4.12 4.93
CA PRO A 1 -16.06 3.61 6.26
C PRO A 1 -16.71 2.23 6.12
N ASN A 2 -16.74 1.42 7.20
CA ASN A 2 -17.39 0.10 7.28
C ASN A 2 -16.97 -0.96 6.25
N CYS A 3 -15.95 -0.69 5.42
CA CYS A 3 -15.40 -1.68 4.50
C CYS A 3 -14.75 -2.82 5.27
N ARG A 4 -14.80 -4.03 4.70
CA ARG A 4 -14.10 -5.21 5.21
C ARG A 4 -13.00 -5.63 4.25
N HIS A 5 -11.87 -6.05 4.78
CA HIS A 5 -10.80 -6.63 3.97
C HIS A 5 -11.19 -8.06 3.57
N LEU A 6 -11.23 -8.33 2.26
CA LEU A 6 -11.47 -9.66 1.71
C LEU A 6 -10.16 -10.32 1.29
N SER A 7 -10.14 -11.66 1.27
CA SER A 7 -9.04 -12.35 0.60
C SER A 7 -9.13 -12.15 -0.91
N LYS A 8 -7.99 -12.29 -1.61
CA LYS A 8 -7.96 -12.23 -3.09
C LYS A 8 -8.93 -13.24 -3.72
N LYS A 9 -9.04 -14.45 -3.15
CA LYS A 9 -9.93 -15.50 -3.65
C LYS A 9 -11.39 -15.08 -3.58
N GLU A 10 -11.84 -14.53 -2.45
CA GLU A 10 -13.21 -14.06 -2.26
C GLU A 10 -13.50 -12.84 -3.15
N GLY A 11 -12.59 -11.86 -3.20
CA GLY A 11 -12.77 -10.66 -4.02
C GLY A 11 -12.89 -10.96 -5.52
N LEU A 12 -12.09 -11.90 -6.04
CA LEU A 12 -12.15 -12.31 -7.43
C LEU A 12 -13.49 -12.95 -7.82
N GLN A 13 -14.18 -13.63 -6.89
CA GLN A 13 -15.50 -14.22 -7.14
C GLN A 13 -16.60 -13.17 -7.33
N CYS A 14 -16.39 -11.95 -6.83
CA CYS A 14 -17.34 -10.86 -6.96
C CYS A 14 -17.16 -10.05 -8.26
N LEU A 15 -16.02 -10.20 -8.94
CA LEU A 15 -15.70 -9.48 -10.16
C LEU A 15 -16.32 -10.16 -11.39
N LYS A 16 -16.75 -9.35 -12.35
CA LYS A 16 -17.28 -9.79 -13.64
C LYS A 16 -16.37 -9.27 -14.77
N PRO A 17 -16.02 -10.11 -15.77
CA PRO A 17 -15.29 -9.66 -16.94
C PRO A 17 -15.98 -8.46 -17.61
N GLY A 18 -15.20 -7.42 -17.93
CA GLY A 18 -15.70 -6.17 -18.53
C GLY A 18 -16.39 -5.20 -17.56
N GLY A 19 -16.48 -5.53 -16.27
CA GLY A 19 -17.04 -4.64 -15.25
C GLY A 19 -16.14 -3.44 -14.95
N ILE A 20 -16.75 -2.33 -14.51
CA ILE A 20 -16.04 -1.16 -13.99
C ILE A 20 -15.87 -1.35 -12.48
N THR A 21 -14.65 -1.19 -11.99
CA THR A 21 -14.33 -1.36 -10.57
C THR A 21 -13.39 -0.25 -10.12
N TYR A 22 -13.62 0.28 -8.93
CA TYR A 22 -12.75 1.27 -8.32
C TYR A 22 -11.52 0.60 -7.72
N CYS A 23 -10.34 1.16 -7.95
CA CYS A 23 -9.11 0.70 -7.33
C CYS A 23 -8.13 1.85 -7.09
N VAL A 24 -7.22 1.64 -6.16
CA VAL A 24 -5.97 2.39 -6.01
C VAL A 24 -4.85 1.46 -6.47
N MET A 25 -3.95 1.92 -7.33
CA MET A 25 -3.01 1.04 -8.03
C MET A 25 -1.65 1.71 -8.23
N ALA A 26 -0.61 1.08 -7.69
CA ALA A 26 0.76 1.37 -8.05
C ALA A 26 1.18 0.51 -9.25
N ARG A 27 1.82 1.15 -10.23
CA ARG A 27 2.43 0.50 -11.39
C ARG A 27 3.84 1.02 -11.56
N ASN A 28 4.76 0.11 -11.85
CA ASN A 28 6.11 0.45 -12.27
C ASN A 28 6.55 -0.47 -13.41
N GLU A 29 7.47 -0.01 -14.23
CA GLU A 29 7.97 -0.77 -15.37
C GLU A 29 9.38 -0.39 -15.77
N THR A 30 10.06 -1.34 -16.42
CA THR A 30 11.41 -1.13 -16.95
C THR A 30 11.69 -2.13 -18.06
N ASN A 31 12.55 -1.75 -18.99
CA ASN A 31 13.24 -2.64 -19.93
C ASN A 31 14.75 -2.66 -19.71
N GLU A 32 15.25 -2.03 -18.65
CA GLU A 32 16.66 -2.05 -18.29
C GLU A 32 17.00 -3.38 -17.63
N PRO A 33 17.90 -4.20 -18.20
CA PRO A 33 18.30 -5.47 -17.60
C PRO A 33 18.77 -5.29 -16.15
N ASN A 34 18.31 -6.17 -15.25
CA ASN A 34 18.63 -6.19 -13.82
C ASN A 34 18.17 -4.97 -13.01
N ARG A 35 17.44 -4.01 -13.61
CA ARG A 35 16.86 -2.89 -12.88
C ARG A 35 15.77 -3.41 -11.94
N LEU A 36 16.01 -3.31 -10.64
CA LEU A 36 14.98 -3.64 -9.65
C LEU A 36 13.87 -2.59 -9.70
N VAL A 37 12.64 -3.03 -9.93
CA VAL A 37 11.42 -2.22 -9.89
C VAL A 37 10.46 -2.77 -8.86
N SER A 38 9.74 -1.89 -8.18
CA SER A 38 8.73 -2.28 -7.20
C SER A 38 7.49 -1.38 -7.28
N SER A 39 6.35 -1.95 -6.88
CA SER A 39 5.05 -1.28 -6.75
C SER A 39 4.36 -1.77 -5.49
N ALA A 40 3.84 -0.87 -4.66
CA ALA A 40 3.21 -1.18 -3.38
C ALA A 40 1.95 -0.36 -3.13
N ILE A 41 1.02 -0.96 -2.39
CA ILE A 41 -0.14 -0.30 -1.80
C ILE A 41 -0.07 -0.44 -0.29
N GLY A 42 -0.23 0.67 0.44
CA GLY A 42 -0.41 0.71 1.88
C GLY A 42 -1.87 0.88 2.27
N LEU A 43 -2.24 0.36 3.44
CA LEU A 43 -3.58 0.44 4.04
C LEU A 43 -3.43 0.79 5.52
N ALA A 44 -4.19 1.78 5.97
CA ALA A 44 -4.39 2.07 7.38
C ALA A 44 -5.88 2.06 7.72
N MET A 45 -6.25 1.33 8.77
CA MET A 45 -7.64 1.20 9.24
C MET A 45 -7.82 1.89 10.60
N PRO A 46 -8.81 2.80 10.73
CA PRO A 46 -9.11 3.47 11.98
C PRO A 46 -9.69 2.49 13.01
N SER A 47 -9.69 2.90 14.27
CA SER A 47 -10.31 2.11 15.34
C SER A 47 -11.82 2.17 15.34
N ASP A 48 -12.38 3.33 15.01
CA ASP A 48 -13.80 3.50 14.77
C ASP A 48 -14.14 3.13 13.32
N LYS A 49 -15.07 2.19 13.13
CA LYS A 49 -15.53 1.76 11.79
C LYS A 49 -16.38 2.82 11.09
N ALA A 50 -16.92 3.79 11.83
CA ALA A 50 -17.61 4.95 11.27
C ALA A 50 -16.65 5.89 10.53
N GLU A 51 -15.36 5.87 10.88
CA GLU A 51 -14.31 6.63 10.20
C GLU A 51 -13.85 5.93 8.91
N TYR A 52 -13.24 6.69 8.01
CA TYR A 52 -12.64 6.14 6.79
C TYR A 52 -11.21 5.65 7.05
N GLY A 53 -10.83 4.59 6.35
CA GLY A 53 -9.43 4.18 6.25
C GLY A 53 -8.69 4.94 5.16
N TYR A 54 -7.37 4.77 5.12
CA TYR A 54 -6.50 5.42 4.14
C TYR A 54 -5.77 4.38 3.30
N LEU A 55 -5.69 4.62 2.00
CA LEU A 55 -4.88 3.86 1.06
C LEU A 55 -3.78 4.76 0.51
N SER A 56 -2.60 4.21 0.30
CA SER A 56 -1.47 4.89 -0.34
C SER A 56 -0.92 4.02 -1.46
N GLU A 57 -0.28 4.65 -2.43
CA GLU A 57 0.43 3.97 -3.51
C GLU A 57 1.87 4.45 -3.57
N HIS A 58 2.79 3.54 -3.84
CA HIS A 58 4.20 3.86 -4.01
C HIS A 58 4.84 2.95 -5.06
N HIS A 59 5.69 3.52 -5.90
CA HIS A 59 6.52 2.78 -6.84
C HIS A 59 7.96 3.27 -6.72
N ALA A 60 8.91 2.36 -6.84
CA ALA A 60 10.32 2.68 -6.67
C ALA A 60 11.22 1.88 -7.61
N PHE A 61 12.42 2.42 -7.82
CA PHE A 61 13.52 1.75 -8.50
C PHE A 61 14.67 1.53 -7.52
N GLY A 62 15.31 0.37 -7.60
CA GLY A 62 16.45 0.04 -6.72
C GLY A 62 16.06 -0.23 -5.27
N GLU A 63 14.76 -0.37 -4.97
CA GLU A 63 14.26 -0.69 -3.65
C GLU A 63 13.70 -2.11 -3.59
N THR A 64 13.93 -2.78 -2.46
CA THR A 64 13.40 -4.12 -2.22
C THR A 64 11.89 -4.08 -1.96
N GLU A 65 11.23 -5.22 -2.17
CA GLU A 65 9.81 -5.39 -1.85
C GLU A 65 9.47 -4.90 -0.44
N LYS A 66 10.30 -5.28 0.54
CA LYS A 66 10.13 -4.87 1.94
C LYS A 66 10.18 -3.35 2.11
N LYS A 67 11.20 -2.69 1.57
CA LYS A 67 11.38 -1.23 1.75
C LYS A 67 10.23 -0.44 1.12
N THR A 68 9.87 -0.79 -0.12
CA THR A 68 8.76 -0.14 -0.84
C THR A 68 7.42 -0.41 -0.16
N GLY A 69 7.21 -1.64 0.36
CA GLY A 69 6.00 -2.00 1.11
C GLY A 69 5.87 -1.26 2.44
N GLU A 70 6.94 -1.22 3.24
CA GLU A 70 6.99 -0.48 4.50
C GLU A 70 6.76 1.03 4.28
N TYR A 71 7.34 1.60 3.23
CA TYR A 71 7.11 3.00 2.87
C TYR A 71 5.65 3.29 2.53
N ALA A 72 5.02 2.44 1.71
CA ALA A 72 3.61 2.60 1.39
C ALA A 72 2.74 2.46 2.65
N GLU A 73 2.98 1.46 3.49
CA GLU A 73 2.25 1.26 4.74
C GLU A 73 2.35 2.49 5.66
N ASP A 74 3.56 3.00 5.84
CA ASP A 74 3.82 4.18 6.63
C ASP A 74 3.11 5.41 6.09
N LEU A 75 3.16 5.60 4.76
CA LEU A 75 2.46 6.71 4.12
C LEU A 75 0.95 6.64 4.41
N ALA A 76 0.32 5.46 4.31
CA ALA A 76 -1.10 5.31 4.64
C ALA A 76 -1.39 5.63 6.12
N ALA A 77 -0.56 5.14 7.04
CA ALA A 77 -0.70 5.36 8.47
C ALA A 77 -0.54 6.85 8.84
N THR A 78 0.48 7.49 8.29
CA THR A 78 0.81 8.92 8.45
C THR A 78 -0.35 9.79 7.95
N MET A 79 -0.91 9.48 6.79
CA MET A 79 -2.02 10.25 6.23
C MET A 79 -3.29 10.10 7.08
N LEU A 80 -3.62 8.88 7.53
CA LEU A 80 -4.74 8.66 8.44
C LEU A 80 -4.53 9.35 9.81
N ALA A 81 -3.32 9.28 10.35
CA ALA A 81 -3.00 9.89 11.64
C ALA A 81 -3.20 11.41 11.60
N THR A 82 -2.79 12.05 10.50
CA THR A 82 -2.98 13.48 10.25
C THR A 82 -4.47 13.86 10.25
N THR A 83 -5.33 13.07 9.60
CA THR A 83 -6.76 13.36 9.54
C THR A 83 -7.46 13.16 10.89
N LEU A 84 -6.92 12.28 11.75
CA LEU A 84 -7.41 12.02 13.11
C LEU A 84 -6.81 12.97 14.17
N GLY A 85 -6.01 13.96 13.74
CA GLY A 85 -5.39 14.97 14.61
C GLY A 85 -4.31 14.41 15.54
N ILE A 86 -3.68 13.29 15.19
CA ILE A 86 -2.58 12.70 15.96
C ILE A 86 -1.32 13.51 15.70
N LYS A 87 -0.70 14.04 16.75
CA LYS A 87 0.58 14.76 16.65
C LYS A 87 1.73 13.77 16.66
N PHE A 88 2.61 13.88 15.67
CA PHE A 88 3.86 13.12 15.59
C PHE A 88 4.93 13.97 14.89
N ASP A 89 6.20 13.64 15.12
CA ASP A 89 7.30 14.24 14.37
C ASP A 89 7.44 13.53 13.02
N VAL A 90 7.30 14.28 11.93
CA VAL A 90 7.45 13.77 10.56
C VAL A 90 8.88 13.34 10.23
N ASN A 91 9.87 13.84 10.98
CA ASN A 91 11.28 13.51 10.80
C ASN A 91 11.71 12.29 11.61
N ALA A 92 10.85 11.79 12.51
CA ALA A 92 11.13 10.61 13.31
C ALA A 92 11.19 9.35 12.46
N ALA A 93 11.97 8.37 12.93
CA ALA A 93 12.10 7.08 12.24
C ALA A 93 10.74 6.38 12.14
N TRP A 94 10.54 5.58 11.08
CA TRP A 94 9.28 4.83 10.89
C TRP A 94 8.87 4.05 12.13
N GLN A 95 9.80 3.33 12.77
CA GLN A 95 9.48 2.55 13.97
C GLN A 95 8.94 3.41 15.12
N GLU A 96 9.47 4.62 15.30
CA GLU A 96 9.01 5.55 16.34
C GLU A 96 7.61 6.06 16.01
N ARG A 97 7.37 6.45 14.75
CA ARG A 97 6.05 6.87 14.27
C ARG A 97 5.02 5.75 14.37
N GLU A 98 5.38 4.54 13.96
CA GLU A 98 4.53 3.35 14.03
C GLU A 98 4.11 3.04 15.48
N GLN A 99 5.03 3.16 16.45
CA GLN A 99 4.70 3.00 17.86
C GLN A 99 3.73 4.07 18.37
N ILE A 100 3.88 5.33 17.96
CA ILE A 100 2.93 6.41 18.29
C ILE A 100 1.54 6.07 17.74
N TYR A 101 1.46 5.62 16.48
CA TYR A 101 0.20 5.24 15.85
C TYR A 101 -0.49 4.08 16.57
N LYS A 102 0.26 3.02 16.88
CA LYS A 102 -0.25 1.85 17.61
C LYS A 102 -0.69 2.21 19.03
N THR A 103 0.07 3.05 19.72
CA THR A 103 -0.21 3.46 21.12
C THR A 103 -1.35 4.47 21.19
N SER A 104 -1.62 5.24 20.13
CA SER A 104 -2.72 6.21 20.09
C SER A 104 -4.11 5.59 20.27
N GLY A 105 -4.25 4.28 20.01
CA GLY A 105 -5.55 3.58 20.01
C GLY A 105 -6.50 3.99 18.89
N LYS A 106 -6.09 4.92 18.01
CA LYS A 106 -6.91 5.45 16.91
C LYS A 106 -6.73 4.71 15.59
N ILE A 107 -5.62 3.99 15.44
CA ILE A 107 -5.33 3.15 14.27
C ILE A 107 -5.21 1.70 14.76
N ILE A 108 -6.09 0.82 14.32
CA ILE A 108 -6.10 -0.59 14.77
C ILE A 108 -5.09 -1.41 14.00
N LYS A 109 -4.95 -1.15 12.70
CA LYS A 109 -4.20 -2.03 11.82
C LYS A 109 -3.71 -1.31 10.59
N THR A 110 -2.45 -1.57 10.27
CA THR A 110 -1.79 -1.21 9.03
C THR A 110 -1.45 -2.49 8.27
N LYS A 111 -1.33 -2.37 6.94
CA LYS A 111 -0.92 -3.48 6.06
C LYS A 111 -0.39 -2.90 4.75
N ASN A 112 0.50 -3.63 4.08
CA ASN A 112 0.83 -3.41 2.69
C ASN A 112 0.70 -4.67 1.83
N VAL A 113 0.70 -4.45 0.52
CA VAL A 113 0.99 -5.45 -0.51
C VAL A 113 1.99 -4.82 -1.47
N CYS A 114 3.04 -5.56 -1.82
CA CYS A 114 4.10 -5.09 -2.70
C CYS A 114 4.46 -6.18 -3.70
N GLN A 115 4.85 -5.77 -4.90
CA GLN A 115 5.46 -6.64 -5.91
C GLN A 115 6.76 -5.99 -6.37
N SER A 116 7.84 -6.76 -6.31
CA SER A 116 9.12 -6.39 -6.93
C SER A 116 9.48 -7.34 -8.08
N ALA A 117 10.30 -6.87 -9.01
CA ALA A 117 10.90 -7.67 -10.07
C ALA A 117 12.20 -7.03 -10.56
N GLU A 118 13.14 -7.84 -11.01
CA GLU A 118 14.29 -7.37 -11.77
C GLU A 118 13.95 -7.29 -13.26
N GLY A 119 14.42 -6.24 -13.94
CA GLY A 119 14.29 -6.09 -15.38
C GLY A 119 14.87 -7.28 -16.13
N ASN A 120 14.15 -7.76 -17.14
CA ASN A 120 14.53 -8.97 -17.86
C ASN A 120 15.91 -8.83 -18.51
N LYS A 121 16.73 -9.88 -18.41
CA LYS A 121 18.12 -9.90 -18.91
C LYS A 121 18.27 -9.59 -20.41
N ASP A 122 17.24 -9.91 -21.20
CA ASP A 122 17.22 -9.73 -22.66
C ASP A 122 16.55 -8.39 -23.06
N GLY A 123 16.29 -7.50 -22.09
CA GLY A 123 15.67 -6.20 -22.33
C GLY A 123 14.16 -6.25 -22.61
N LEU A 124 13.51 -7.36 -22.29
CA LEU A 124 12.05 -7.46 -22.37
C LEU A 124 11.38 -6.58 -21.29
N TRP A 125 10.21 -6.04 -21.62
CA TRP A 125 9.47 -5.18 -20.72
C TRP A 125 9.02 -5.96 -19.47
N THR A 126 9.43 -5.49 -18.30
CA THR A 126 9.02 -6.00 -16.99
C THR A 126 8.12 -4.97 -16.31
N THR A 127 6.94 -5.38 -15.86
CA THR A 127 5.98 -4.52 -15.15
C THR A 127 5.66 -5.12 -13.78
N THR A 128 5.65 -4.28 -12.75
CA THR A 128 5.12 -4.62 -11.42
C THR A 128 3.82 -3.85 -11.17
N LEU A 129 2.90 -4.49 -10.46
CA LEU A 129 1.58 -3.95 -10.11
C LEU A 129 1.23 -4.33 -8.68
N ALA A 130 0.69 -3.37 -7.93
CA ALA A 130 0.03 -3.60 -6.65
C ALA A 130 -1.27 -2.80 -6.63
N ALA A 131 -2.37 -3.39 -6.12
CA ALA A 131 -3.67 -2.75 -6.14
C ALA A 131 -4.51 -3.08 -4.90
N ALA A 132 -5.28 -2.08 -4.44
CA ALA A 132 -6.43 -2.26 -3.56
C ALA A 132 -7.71 -2.06 -4.40
N VAL A 133 -8.54 -3.09 -4.47
CA VAL A 133 -9.74 -3.13 -5.32
C VAL A 133 -10.98 -3.10 -4.43
N PHE A 134 -11.90 -2.18 -4.72
CA PHE A 134 -13.18 -2.06 -4.01
C PHE A 134 -14.23 -2.95 -4.67
N ILE A 135 -14.90 -3.76 -3.87
CA ILE A 135 -15.87 -4.79 -4.28
C ILE A 135 -17.19 -4.56 -3.55
#